data_AF-A0A7X6NT58-F1
#
_entry.id   AF-A0A7X6NT58-F1
#
_cell.length_a   1.000
_cell.length_b   1.000
_cell.length_c   1.000
_cell.angle_alpha   90.00
_cell.angle_beta   90.00
_cell.angle_gamma   90.00
#
_symmetry.space_group_name_H-M   'P 1'
#
loop_
_entity.id
_entity.type
_entity.pdbx_description
1 polymer ?
#
loop_
_entity_poly.entity_id
_entity_poly.type
_entity_poly.pdbx_seq_one_letter_code
_entity_poly.pdbx_strand_id
1 'polypeptide(L)'
;MNVPLSVTHSDRIPIDLAAATDPVAAFWYAHRRDRPVVVRTSGTTGRPRTIVRSTASWVNSFGFVASRLGLTATSRFHIPGPMSATMNLFAACLTEFSGAAWSKNPAGATHCTLTPSGLAQRLAGTRPPADQVVLVAGDGLGPQLRDEARERGCRIEHYYGATELSLVAWGSCRDDLRLFDLVEAKIVDGRIWVRSPWLSDGPGPGSPVGPWQYQDDGFASVGDRGVLQGDRLWVTGREGSITTGGVTVELAPLRARLQEVAAGELHLVGIPHPVVGEVMGCALSRADDIEPLRSWA
;
A
#
# COMPACT_ATOMS: atom_id res chain seq x y z
N MET A 1 -6.14 32.57 1.24
CA MET A 1 -4.91 32.90 0.49
C MET A 1 -3.79 33.01 1.50
N ASN A 2 -3.02 31.93 1.67
CA ASN A 2 -1.64 31.93 2.16
C ASN A 2 -1.15 30.49 2.23
N VAL A 3 -0.22 30.19 1.34
CA VAL A 3 0.54 28.94 1.31
C VAL A 3 1.85 29.23 2.03
N PRO A 4 2.17 28.55 3.15
CA PRO A 4 3.55 28.44 3.58
C PRO A 4 4.08 27.08 3.11
N LEU A 5 4.54 27.04 1.86
CA LEU A 5 5.51 26.04 1.42
C LEU A 5 6.89 26.56 1.83
N SER A 6 7.47 25.99 2.88
CA SER A 6 8.93 25.97 2.98
C SER A 6 9.42 24.58 3.38
N VAL A 7 9.05 23.59 2.57
CA VAL A 7 10.02 22.55 2.25
C VAL A 7 10.64 23.03 0.94
N THR A 8 11.83 23.64 1.03
CA THR A 8 12.64 23.98 -0.13
C THR A 8 13.08 22.70 -0.83
N HIS A 9 12.16 22.07 -1.57
CA HIS A 9 12.56 21.20 -2.66
C HIS A 9 13.13 22.12 -3.73
N SER A 10 14.44 21.99 -3.95
CA SER A 10 15.18 22.60 -5.06
C SER A 10 14.39 22.62 -6.36
N ASP A 11 14.73 23.50 -7.31
CA ASP A 11 14.27 23.58 -8.71
C ASP A 11 14.41 22.28 -9.56
N ARG A 12 14.51 21.11 -8.92
CA ARG A 12 14.75 19.80 -9.52
C ARG A 12 13.43 19.11 -9.82
N ILE A 13 13.16 18.97 -11.11
CA ILE A 13 12.04 18.21 -11.67
C ILE A 13 12.03 16.78 -11.09
N PRO A 14 10.91 16.29 -10.51
CA PRO A 14 10.79 14.92 -10.03
C PRO A 14 11.00 13.88 -11.15
N ILE A 15 11.58 12.73 -10.80
CA ILE A 15 11.72 11.60 -11.74
C ILE A 15 10.47 10.72 -11.64
N ASP A 16 9.74 10.57 -12.75
CA ASP A 16 8.64 9.60 -12.84
C ASP A 16 9.19 8.17 -12.93
N LEU A 17 9.07 7.42 -11.83
CA LEU A 17 9.61 6.07 -11.75
C LEU A 17 8.80 5.07 -12.57
N ALA A 18 7.48 5.24 -12.71
CA ALA A 18 6.71 4.28 -13.51
C ALA A 18 6.76 4.57 -15.03
N ALA A 19 7.31 5.72 -15.43
CA ALA A 19 7.67 5.99 -16.82
C ALA A 19 9.10 5.56 -17.17
N ALA A 20 9.93 5.22 -16.18
CA ALA A 20 11.30 4.79 -16.39
C ALA A 20 11.38 3.34 -16.92
N THR A 21 12.31 3.08 -17.83
CA THR A 21 12.60 1.72 -18.33
C THR A 21 13.04 0.78 -17.20
N ASP A 22 13.85 1.30 -16.27
CA ASP A 22 14.25 0.63 -15.04
C ASP A 22 13.89 1.52 -13.84
N PRO A 23 12.72 1.30 -13.22
CA PRO A 23 12.27 2.09 -12.07
C PRO A 23 13.21 2.03 -10.86
N VAL A 24 13.91 0.90 -10.66
CA VAL A 24 14.79 0.71 -9.49
C VAL A 24 16.09 1.48 -9.70
N ALA A 25 16.70 1.36 -10.88
CA ALA A 25 17.88 2.17 -11.23
C ALA A 25 17.55 3.66 -11.24
N ALA A 26 16.36 4.05 -11.71
CA ALA A 26 15.89 5.44 -11.69
C ALA A 26 15.71 5.97 -10.26
N PHE A 27 15.20 5.16 -9.33
CA PHE A 27 15.09 5.53 -7.91
C PHE A 27 16.48 5.81 -7.32
N TRP A 28 17.44 4.91 -7.51
CA TRP A 28 18.79 5.10 -6.98
C TRP A 28 19.56 6.23 -7.66
N TYR A 29 19.32 6.48 -8.94
CA TYR A 29 19.81 7.67 -9.62
C TYR A 29 19.24 8.95 -9.01
N ALA A 30 17.92 8.98 -8.75
CA ALA A 30 17.28 10.10 -8.08
C ALA A 30 17.87 10.33 -6.69
N HIS A 31 18.12 9.26 -5.93
CA HIS A 31 18.70 9.33 -4.60
C HIS A 31 20.11 9.94 -4.60
N ARG A 32 21.01 9.44 -5.47
CA ARG A 32 22.37 9.97 -5.60
C ARG A 32 22.43 11.43 -6.06
N ARG A 33 21.37 11.92 -6.69
CA ARG A 33 21.27 13.32 -7.19
C ARG A 33 20.34 14.18 -6.36
N ASP A 34 19.86 13.65 -5.23
CA ASP A 34 18.94 14.35 -4.34
C ASP A 34 17.78 14.97 -5.14
N ARG A 35 17.15 14.13 -5.97
CA ARG A 35 15.97 14.48 -6.77
C ARG A 35 14.74 13.81 -6.18
N PRO A 36 13.59 14.50 -6.13
CA PRO A 36 12.33 13.88 -5.79
C PRO A 36 11.92 12.85 -6.85
N VAL A 37 11.05 11.93 -6.45
CA VAL A 37 10.49 10.90 -7.32
C VAL A 37 8.97 10.96 -7.33
N VAL A 38 8.39 10.54 -8.45
CA VAL A 38 6.95 10.35 -8.60
C VAL A 38 6.66 8.85 -8.65
N VAL A 39 5.75 8.42 -7.79
CA VAL A 39 5.21 7.05 -7.76
C VAL A 39 3.69 7.08 -7.99
N ARG A 40 3.09 5.94 -8.34
CA ARG A 40 1.65 5.80 -8.54
C ARG A 40 1.00 5.06 -7.38
N THR A 41 -0.20 5.49 -7.00
CA THR A 41 -1.04 4.76 -6.03
C THR A 41 -1.56 3.47 -6.66
N SER A 42 -1.68 2.38 -5.89
CA SER A 42 -2.06 1.05 -6.40
C SER A 42 -3.53 0.91 -6.79
N GLY A 43 -4.39 1.90 -6.53
CA GLY A 43 -5.80 1.82 -6.89
C GLY A 43 -6.47 3.19 -7.04
N THR A 44 -7.04 3.39 -8.22
CA THR A 44 -8.13 4.34 -8.48
C THR A 44 -8.87 3.84 -9.71
N THR A 45 -10.19 3.77 -9.65
CA THR A 45 -11.09 3.61 -10.80
C THR A 45 -10.94 4.83 -11.72
N GLY A 46 -9.91 4.86 -12.58
CA GLY A 46 -9.56 6.01 -13.41
C GLY A 46 -8.06 6.17 -13.66
N ARG A 47 -7.59 7.42 -13.83
CA ARG A 47 -6.15 7.73 -13.97
C ARG A 47 -5.46 7.50 -12.62
N PRO A 48 -4.41 6.66 -12.54
CA PRO A 48 -3.63 6.47 -11.33
C PRO A 48 -3.13 7.81 -10.78
N ARG A 49 -3.41 8.09 -9.50
CA ARG A 49 -2.84 9.26 -8.83
C ARG A 49 -1.33 9.11 -8.73
N THR A 50 -0.67 10.25 -8.80
CA THR A 50 0.78 10.40 -8.67
C THR A 50 1.08 11.05 -7.33
N ILE A 51 2.07 10.52 -6.64
CA ILE A 51 2.56 11.01 -5.35
C ILE A 51 4.02 11.41 -5.52
N VAL A 52 4.36 12.63 -5.09
CA VAL A 52 5.75 13.12 -5.06
C VAL A 52 6.34 12.81 -3.70
N ARG A 53 7.59 12.37 -3.67
CA ARG A 53 8.34 12.21 -2.42
C ARG A 53 9.85 12.37 -2.62
N SER A 54 10.54 12.74 -1.56
CA SER A 54 11.99 12.56 -1.48
C SER A 54 12.36 11.06 -1.48
N THR A 55 13.48 10.70 -2.08
CA THR A 55 14.01 9.33 -1.96
C THR A 55 14.44 9.00 -0.53
N ALA A 56 14.86 10.02 0.24
CA ALA A 56 15.19 9.90 1.66
C ALA A 56 14.01 9.38 2.49
N SER A 57 12.76 9.74 2.14
CA SER A 57 11.56 9.22 2.81
C SER A 57 11.49 7.68 2.80
N TRP A 58 12.08 7.02 1.80
CA TRP A 58 12.20 5.55 1.76
C TRP A 58 13.52 5.07 2.34
N VAL A 59 14.64 5.65 1.91
CA VAL A 59 15.98 5.17 2.32
C VAL A 59 16.14 5.19 3.83
N ASN A 60 15.59 6.20 4.51
CA ASN A 60 15.63 6.31 5.97
C ASN A 60 14.78 5.24 6.69
N SER A 61 13.90 4.52 5.98
CA SER A 61 13.13 3.40 6.53
C SER A 61 13.80 2.04 6.31
N PHE A 62 14.68 1.92 5.31
CA PHE A 62 15.18 0.63 4.86
C PHE A 62 15.94 -0.15 5.94
N GLY A 63 16.74 0.52 6.77
CA GLY A 63 17.43 -0.14 7.89
C GLY A 63 16.47 -0.81 8.88
N PHE A 64 15.35 -0.16 9.21
CA PHE A 64 14.33 -0.72 10.10
C PHE A 64 13.64 -1.93 9.48
N VAL A 65 13.29 -1.85 8.20
CA VAL A 65 12.63 -2.97 7.50
C VAL A 65 13.60 -4.12 7.28
N ALA A 66 14.84 -3.85 6.86
CA ALA A 66 15.86 -4.88 6.66
C ALA A 66 16.16 -5.63 7.96
N SER A 67 16.29 -4.91 9.08
CA SER A 67 16.46 -5.51 10.41
C SER A 67 15.28 -6.39 10.80
N ARG A 68 14.05 -5.91 10.63
CA ARG A 68 12.84 -6.70 10.93
C ARG A 68 12.75 -7.93 10.05
N LEU A 69 13.06 -7.85 8.77
CA LEU A 69 13.03 -8.99 7.86
C LEU A 69 14.21 -9.95 8.06
N GLY A 70 15.31 -9.52 8.68
CA GLY A 70 16.55 -10.28 8.71
C GLY A 70 17.25 -10.34 7.35
N LEU A 71 17.10 -9.29 6.53
CA LEU A 71 17.75 -9.22 5.22
C LEU A 71 19.26 -9.11 5.36
N THR A 72 19.97 -9.90 4.54
CA THR A 72 21.42 -9.86 4.41
C THR A 72 21.81 -9.98 2.95
N ALA A 73 23.08 -9.77 2.61
CA ALA A 73 23.57 -9.90 1.23
C ALA A 73 23.36 -11.30 0.61
N THR A 74 23.14 -12.34 1.42
CA THR A 74 22.87 -13.70 0.93
C THR A 74 21.37 -13.96 0.69
N SER A 75 20.51 -13.03 1.10
CA SER A 75 19.07 -13.12 0.87
C SER A 75 18.73 -13.04 -0.61
N ARG A 76 17.72 -13.82 -1.00
CA ARG A 76 17.07 -13.78 -2.31
C ARG A 76 15.60 -13.42 -2.13
N PHE A 77 15.19 -12.27 -2.65
CA PHE A 77 13.86 -11.68 -2.47
C PHE A 77 12.99 -11.91 -3.71
N HIS A 78 11.93 -12.69 -3.57
CA HIS A 78 10.95 -12.86 -4.62
C HIS A 78 9.93 -11.72 -4.64
N ILE A 79 9.86 -11.01 -5.76
CA ILE A 79 8.97 -9.86 -5.97
C ILE A 79 8.15 -10.13 -7.24
N PRO A 80 6.92 -10.64 -7.12
CA PRO A 80 6.16 -11.15 -8.27
C PRO A 80 5.53 -10.07 -9.14
N GLY A 81 5.19 -8.91 -8.55
CA GLY A 81 4.40 -7.89 -9.23
C GLY A 81 5.21 -6.85 -10.01
N PRO A 82 4.53 -5.92 -10.69
CA PRO A 82 5.19 -4.90 -11.51
C PRO A 82 5.86 -3.83 -10.63
N MET A 83 6.96 -3.26 -11.12
CA MET A 83 7.69 -2.14 -10.47
C MET A 83 6.93 -0.80 -10.53
N SER A 84 5.82 -0.73 -11.27
CA SER A 84 4.89 0.40 -11.20
C SER A 84 4.08 0.42 -9.90
N ALA A 85 3.94 -0.72 -9.22
CA ALA A 85 3.29 -0.81 -7.93
C ALA A 85 4.28 -0.45 -6.81
N THR A 86 3.91 0.54 -6.01
CA THR A 86 4.77 1.10 -4.95
C THR A 86 5.31 0.04 -4.00
N MET A 87 4.50 -0.95 -3.58
CA MET A 87 4.93 -2.04 -2.69
C MET A 87 6.10 -2.85 -3.27
N ASN A 88 6.02 -3.22 -4.56
CA ASN A 88 7.05 -4.02 -5.22
C ASN A 88 8.33 -3.21 -5.47
N LEU A 89 8.16 -1.95 -5.88
CA LEU A 89 9.28 -1.03 -6.09
C LEU A 89 10.04 -0.77 -4.79
N PHE A 90 9.31 -0.54 -3.70
CA PHE A 90 9.88 -0.40 -2.36
C PHE A 90 10.68 -1.64 -1.96
N ALA A 91 10.11 -2.85 -2.14
CA ALA A 91 10.79 -4.09 -1.82
C ALA A 91 12.06 -4.30 -2.65
N ALA A 92 12.05 -3.94 -3.94
CA ALA A 92 13.22 -4.04 -4.81
C ALA A 92 14.34 -3.08 -4.37
N CYS A 93 14.00 -1.82 -4.08
CA CYS A 93 14.96 -0.84 -3.57
C CYS A 93 15.51 -1.26 -2.20
N LEU A 94 14.67 -1.72 -1.27
CA LEU A 94 15.09 -2.26 0.02
C LEU A 94 16.06 -3.45 -0.14
N THR A 95 15.81 -4.32 -1.11
CA THR A 95 16.66 -5.49 -1.36
C THR A 95 18.04 -5.07 -1.84
N GLU A 96 18.11 -4.13 -2.80
CA GLU A 96 19.39 -3.59 -3.28
C GLU A 96 20.13 -2.80 -2.19
N PHE A 97 19.43 -2.03 -1.35
CA PHE A 97 20.01 -1.37 -0.18
C PHE A 97 20.68 -2.36 0.78
N SER A 98 20.09 -3.55 0.93
CA SER A 98 20.60 -4.60 1.81
C SER A 98 21.73 -5.42 1.18
N GLY A 99 22.17 -5.09 -0.04
CA GLY A 99 23.15 -5.85 -0.81
C GLY A 99 22.66 -7.23 -1.27
N ALA A 100 21.35 -7.47 -1.20
CA ALA A 100 20.70 -8.72 -1.55
C ALA A 100 20.26 -8.75 -3.02
N ALA A 101 19.92 -9.92 -3.53
CA ALA A 101 19.37 -10.08 -4.88
C ALA A 101 17.85 -10.24 -4.84
N TRP A 102 17.14 -9.70 -5.84
CA TRP A 102 15.72 -9.94 -6.02
C TRP A 102 15.41 -10.52 -7.40
N SER A 103 14.27 -11.21 -7.54
CA SER A 103 13.82 -11.78 -8.81
C SER A 103 12.29 -11.93 -8.84
N LYS A 104 11.72 -11.95 -10.05
CA LYS A 104 10.33 -12.38 -10.27
C LYS A 104 10.17 -13.91 -10.19
N ASN A 105 11.27 -14.66 -10.28
CA ASN A 105 11.25 -16.10 -10.14
C ASN A 105 11.33 -16.48 -8.65
N PRO A 106 10.37 -17.26 -8.12
CA PRO A 106 10.39 -17.70 -6.73
C PRO A 106 11.44 -18.79 -6.42
N ALA A 107 12.11 -19.34 -7.43
CA ALA A 107 13.09 -20.42 -7.25
C ALA A 107 14.23 -20.00 -6.30
N GLY A 108 14.39 -20.76 -5.22
CA GLY A 108 15.42 -20.52 -4.20
C GLY A 108 15.19 -19.26 -3.36
N ALA A 109 14.04 -18.59 -3.44
CA ALA A 109 13.78 -17.36 -2.70
C ALA A 109 13.71 -17.61 -1.18
N THR A 110 14.48 -16.84 -0.42
CA THR A 110 14.48 -16.83 1.05
C THR A 110 13.43 -15.88 1.62
N HIS A 111 13.09 -14.84 0.86
CA HIS A 111 12.14 -13.80 1.23
C HIS A 111 11.14 -13.63 0.08
N CYS A 112 9.92 -13.20 0.36
CA CYS A 112 9.01 -12.73 -0.68
C CYS A 112 8.08 -11.61 -0.17
N THR A 113 7.55 -10.81 -1.09
CA THR A 113 6.52 -9.80 -0.80
C THR A 113 5.25 -10.19 -1.51
N LEU A 114 4.13 -10.21 -0.78
CA LEU A 114 2.83 -10.63 -1.29
C LEU A 114 1.72 -9.73 -0.72
N THR A 115 0.61 -9.63 -1.45
CA THR A 115 -0.66 -9.20 -0.84
C THR A 115 -1.27 -10.36 -0.05
N PRO A 116 -2.28 -10.14 0.82
CA PRO A 116 -3.02 -11.24 1.42
C PRO A 116 -3.58 -12.22 0.38
N SER A 117 -4.13 -11.73 -0.73
CA SER A 117 -4.59 -12.59 -1.84
C SER A 117 -3.45 -13.38 -2.48
N GLY A 118 -2.28 -12.77 -2.68
CA GLY A 118 -1.08 -13.44 -3.19
C GLY A 118 -0.57 -14.52 -2.24
N LEU A 119 -0.63 -14.29 -0.93
CA LEU A 119 -0.32 -15.29 0.10
C LEU A 119 -1.31 -16.45 0.04
N ALA A 120 -2.61 -16.19 -0.01
CA ALA A 120 -3.63 -17.25 -0.14
C ALA A 120 -3.41 -18.11 -1.40
N GLN A 121 -3.11 -17.50 -2.54
CA GLN A 121 -2.77 -18.22 -3.77
C GLN A 121 -1.49 -19.05 -3.63
N ARG A 122 -0.47 -18.51 -2.96
CA ARG A 122 0.78 -19.21 -2.68
C ARG A 122 0.55 -20.45 -1.82
N LEU A 123 -0.34 -20.35 -0.83
CA LEU A 123 -0.75 -21.47 0.02
C LEU A 123 -1.71 -22.44 -0.70
N ALA A 124 -2.47 -22.02 -1.71
CA ALA A 124 -3.23 -22.98 -2.52
C ALA A 124 -2.33 -23.88 -3.39
N GLY A 125 -1.10 -23.43 -3.68
CA GLY A 125 -0.13 -24.15 -4.51
C GLY A 125 0.87 -25.01 -3.73
N THR A 126 2.06 -25.18 -4.31
CA THR A 126 3.16 -25.95 -3.70
C THR A 126 3.60 -25.33 -2.38
N ARG A 127 3.88 -26.18 -1.39
CA ARG A 127 4.38 -25.77 -0.08
C ARG A 127 5.60 -24.83 -0.25
N PRO A 128 5.60 -23.65 0.39
CA PRO A 128 6.75 -22.77 0.39
C PRO A 128 7.96 -23.43 1.08
N PRO A 129 9.20 -23.00 0.79
CA PRO A 129 10.36 -23.42 1.56
C PRO A 129 10.16 -23.16 3.05
N ALA A 130 10.64 -24.08 3.90
CA ALA A 130 10.68 -23.85 5.34
C ALA A 130 11.50 -22.58 5.64
N ASP A 131 11.08 -21.84 6.67
CA ASP A 131 11.68 -20.60 7.14
C ASP A 131 11.70 -19.44 6.12
N GLN A 132 10.92 -19.54 5.03
CA GLN A 132 10.74 -18.42 4.11
C GLN A 132 10.07 -17.25 4.83
N VAL A 133 10.70 -16.08 4.77
CA VAL A 133 10.13 -14.83 5.31
C VAL A 133 9.18 -14.22 4.28
N VAL A 134 7.95 -13.96 4.67
CA VAL A 134 6.91 -13.39 3.81
C VAL A 134 6.50 -12.03 4.36
N LEU A 135 6.84 -10.98 3.61
CA LEU A 135 6.34 -9.63 3.85
C LEU A 135 4.96 -9.48 3.19
N VAL A 136 3.93 -9.25 3.98
CA VAL A 136 2.56 -9.11 3.52
C VAL A 136 2.09 -7.66 3.65
N ALA A 137 1.58 -7.06 2.59
CA ALA A 137 1.09 -5.69 2.60
C ALA A 137 0.13 -5.39 1.45
N GLY A 138 -0.35 -4.15 1.39
CA GLY A 138 -1.30 -3.68 0.37
C GLY A 138 -2.77 -3.91 0.72
N ASP A 139 -3.06 -4.74 1.72
CA ASP A 139 -4.38 -4.93 2.33
C ASP A 139 -4.22 -5.52 3.75
N GLY A 140 -5.29 -5.53 4.53
CA GLY A 140 -5.31 -6.11 5.87
C GLY A 140 -5.10 -7.62 5.85
N LEU A 141 -4.07 -8.11 6.55
CA LEU A 141 -3.85 -9.54 6.72
C LEU A 141 -4.65 -10.09 7.91
N GLY A 142 -5.54 -11.05 7.68
CA GLY A 142 -6.25 -11.73 8.75
C GLY A 142 -5.40 -12.77 9.50
N PRO A 143 -5.68 -13.01 10.79
CA PRO A 143 -4.95 -13.96 11.61
C PRO A 143 -5.04 -15.39 11.08
N GLN A 144 -6.17 -15.80 10.48
CA GLN A 144 -6.36 -17.15 9.94
C GLN A 144 -5.36 -17.47 8.83
N LEU A 145 -5.22 -16.57 7.84
CA LEU A 145 -4.29 -16.75 6.73
C LEU A 145 -2.82 -16.70 7.21
N ARG A 146 -2.54 -15.85 8.21
CA ARG A 146 -1.24 -15.78 8.88
C ARG A 146 -0.90 -17.09 9.60
N ASP A 147 -1.84 -17.67 10.34
CA ASP A 147 -1.65 -18.91 11.09
C ASP A 147 -1.44 -20.10 10.15
N GLU A 148 -2.24 -20.22 9.08
CA GLU A 148 -2.04 -21.24 8.04
C GLU A 148 -0.64 -21.16 7.42
N ALA A 149 -0.16 -19.95 7.10
CA ALA A 149 1.17 -19.79 6.53
C ALA A 149 2.29 -20.20 7.51
N ARG A 150 2.12 -19.90 8.80
CA ARG A 150 3.06 -20.29 9.87
C ARG A 150 3.10 -21.80 10.06
N GLU A 151 1.95 -22.48 10.02
CA GLU A 151 1.89 -23.95 10.09
C GLU A 151 2.66 -24.62 8.95
N ARG A 152 2.79 -23.94 7.80
CA ARG A 152 3.60 -24.43 6.67
C ARG A 152 5.08 -24.13 6.78
N GLY A 153 5.50 -23.41 7.82
CA GLY A 153 6.88 -23.07 8.13
C GLY A 153 7.29 -21.67 7.67
N CYS A 154 6.36 -20.80 7.25
CA CYS A 154 6.70 -19.42 6.90
C CYS A 154 6.80 -18.53 8.13
N ARG A 155 7.73 -17.58 8.08
CA ARG A 155 7.76 -16.44 8.98
C ARG A 155 6.99 -15.29 8.35
N ILE A 156 5.90 -14.86 9.00
CA ILE A 156 5.02 -13.82 8.46
C ILE A 156 5.28 -12.47 9.12
N GLU A 157 5.48 -11.47 8.28
CA GLU A 157 5.67 -10.08 8.64
C GLU A 157 4.62 -9.26 7.89
N HIS A 158 3.90 -8.38 8.57
CA HIS A 158 2.83 -7.56 7.98
C HIS A 158 3.02 -6.10 8.36
N TYR A 159 2.76 -5.20 7.43
CA TYR A 159 2.69 -3.77 7.73
C TYR A 159 1.43 -3.12 7.21
N TYR A 160 0.98 -2.12 7.96
CA TYR A 160 0.03 -1.12 7.51
C TYR A 160 0.77 0.12 7.04
N GLY A 161 0.34 0.65 5.91
CA GLY A 161 0.94 1.79 5.24
C GLY A 161 0.12 2.21 4.03
N ALA A 162 0.55 3.30 3.40
CA ALA A 162 -0.04 3.81 2.16
C ALA A 162 1.07 4.37 1.27
N THR A 163 0.80 4.55 -0.02
CA THR A 163 1.78 5.19 -0.93
C THR A 163 2.20 6.56 -0.38
N GLU A 164 1.27 7.31 0.20
CA GLU A 164 1.50 8.62 0.77
C GLU A 164 2.20 8.55 2.14
N LEU A 165 1.82 7.60 2.99
CA LEU A 165 2.33 7.49 4.37
C LEU A 165 3.63 6.68 4.51
N SER A 166 3.99 5.91 3.48
CA SER A 166 4.97 4.82 3.58
C SER A 166 4.56 3.82 4.68
N LEU A 167 5.42 3.53 5.64
CA LEU A 167 5.21 2.57 6.73
C LEU A 167 4.64 3.28 7.97
N VAL A 168 3.59 2.72 8.57
CA VAL A 168 2.96 3.29 9.77
C VAL A 168 3.07 2.33 10.94
N ALA A 169 2.59 1.10 10.76
CA ALA A 169 2.55 0.08 11.80
C ALA A 169 2.96 -1.29 11.24
N TRP A 170 3.39 -2.18 12.13
CA TRP A 170 3.92 -3.49 11.79
C TRP A 170 3.51 -4.53 12.82
N GLY A 171 3.28 -5.75 12.36
CA GLY A 171 2.90 -6.89 13.18
C GLY A 171 3.05 -8.18 12.38
N SER A 172 2.36 -9.22 12.80
CA SER A 172 2.23 -10.44 12.01
C SER A 172 0.91 -10.50 11.23
N CYS A 173 -0.10 -9.75 11.67
CA CYS A 173 -1.40 -9.61 11.03
C CYS A 173 -2.05 -8.30 11.47
N ARG A 174 -3.29 -8.02 11.05
CA ARG A 174 -4.01 -6.79 11.40
C ARG A 174 -4.30 -6.64 12.92
N ASP A 175 -4.28 -7.74 13.68
CA ASP A 175 -4.70 -7.76 15.09
C ASP A 175 -3.56 -7.37 16.06
N ASP A 176 -2.31 -7.36 15.58
CA ASP A 176 -1.11 -7.13 16.40
C ASP A 176 -0.19 -6.03 15.83
N LEU A 177 -0.72 -5.15 14.99
CA LEU A 177 0.01 -3.99 14.46
C LEU A 177 0.42 -3.03 15.58
N ARG A 178 1.70 -2.65 15.56
CA ARG A 178 2.30 -1.63 16.43
C ARG A 178 2.99 -0.56 15.61
N LEU A 179 2.90 0.70 16.04
CA LEU A 179 3.61 1.81 15.42
C LEU A 179 5.12 1.57 15.39
N PHE A 180 5.81 2.12 14.39
CA PHE A 180 7.26 2.25 14.46
C PHE A 180 7.66 3.34 15.46
N ASP A 181 8.83 3.22 16.08
CA ASP A 181 9.30 4.19 17.09
C ASP A 181 9.39 5.64 16.57
N LEU A 182 9.65 5.81 15.27
CA LEU A 182 9.71 7.12 14.60
C LEU A 182 8.36 7.59 14.04
N VAL A 183 7.29 6.85 14.29
CA VAL A 183 5.95 7.13 13.78
C VAL A 183 5.06 7.56 14.94
N GLU A 184 4.57 8.79 14.85
CA GLU A 184 3.53 9.30 15.74
C GLU A 184 2.18 9.19 15.05
N ALA A 185 1.16 8.75 15.78
CA ALA A 185 -0.20 8.68 15.27
C ALA A 185 -1.20 9.25 16.28
N LYS A 186 -2.27 9.85 15.76
CA LYS A 186 -3.44 10.31 16.53
C LYS A 186 -4.72 9.93 15.80
N ILE A 187 -5.80 9.74 16.55
CA ILE A 187 -7.13 9.51 15.98
C ILE A 187 -7.94 10.80 16.11
N VAL A 188 -8.41 11.34 14.99
CA VAL A 188 -9.29 12.52 14.94
C VAL A 188 -10.52 12.14 14.14
N ASP A 189 -11.70 12.24 14.75
CA ASP A 189 -12.99 11.83 14.14
C ASP A 189 -12.97 10.39 13.59
N GLY A 190 -12.28 9.50 14.29
CA GLY A 190 -12.11 8.10 13.91
C GLY A 190 -11.15 7.86 12.74
N ARG A 191 -10.47 8.90 12.22
CA ARG A 191 -9.45 8.81 11.16
C ARG A 191 -8.05 8.75 11.74
N ILE A 192 -7.20 7.96 11.09
CA ILE A 192 -5.80 7.82 11.43
C ILE A 192 -5.03 9.01 10.83
N TRP A 193 -4.35 9.75 11.68
CA TRP A 193 -3.40 10.81 11.31
C TRP A 193 -2.01 10.38 11.74
N VAL A 194 -1.03 10.55 10.86
CA VAL A 194 0.34 10.05 11.02
C VAL A 194 1.34 11.16 10.78
N ARG A 195 2.35 11.27 11.65
CA ARG A 195 3.56 12.08 11.44
C ARG A 195 4.77 11.16 11.49
N SER A 196 5.60 11.18 10.46
CA SER A 196 6.80 10.34 10.37
C SER A 196 7.82 10.96 9.41
N PRO A 197 9.11 10.57 9.50
CA PRO A 197 10.12 10.98 8.52
C PRO A 197 9.95 10.31 7.14
N TRP A 198 8.94 9.47 6.97
CA TRP A 198 8.74 8.66 5.76
C TRP A 198 7.54 9.11 4.91
N LEU A 199 6.84 10.17 5.33
CA LEU A 199 5.75 10.77 4.57
C LEU A 199 6.22 11.22 3.18
N SER A 200 5.31 11.17 2.23
CA SER A 200 5.47 11.81 0.93
C SER A 200 5.25 13.32 1.03
N ASP A 201 5.53 14.04 -0.07
CA ASP A 201 5.22 15.45 -0.22
C ASP A 201 3.77 15.68 -0.70
N GLY A 202 2.99 14.59 -0.78
CA GLY A 202 1.61 14.60 -1.24
C GLY A 202 1.43 14.39 -2.76
N PRO A 203 0.25 14.74 -3.29
CA PRO A 203 -0.09 14.58 -4.70
C PRO A 203 0.84 15.35 -5.64
N GLY A 204 1.18 14.74 -6.77
CA GLY A 204 1.98 15.39 -7.81
C GLY A 204 1.23 16.49 -8.55
N PRO A 205 1.94 17.36 -9.28
CA PRO A 205 1.32 18.42 -10.08
C PRO A 205 0.28 17.87 -11.07
N GLY A 206 -0.92 18.43 -11.07
CA GLY A 206 -2.03 18.01 -11.93
C GLY A 206 -2.68 16.67 -11.55
N SER A 207 -2.25 16.04 -10.44
CA SER A 207 -2.86 14.83 -9.91
C SER A 207 -4.08 15.16 -9.04
N PRO A 208 -5.15 14.35 -9.07
CA PRO A 208 -6.21 14.46 -8.07
C PRO A 208 -5.66 14.31 -6.65
N VAL A 209 -6.08 15.18 -5.73
CA VAL A 209 -5.62 15.13 -4.32
C VAL A 209 -6.03 13.82 -3.64
N GLY A 210 -7.21 13.29 -4.00
CA GLY A 210 -7.73 12.09 -3.37
C GLY A 210 -8.02 12.30 -1.88
N PRO A 211 -7.85 11.28 -1.03
CA PRO A 211 -8.13 11.40 0.40
C PRO A 211 -6.97 11.99 1.20
N TRP A 212 -5.88 12.41 0.53
CA TRP A 212 -4.71 12.99 1.17
C TRP A 212 -5.07 14.29 1.89
N GLN A 213 -4.68 14.37 3.15
CA GLN A 213 -4.78 15.56 3.97
C GLN A 213 -3.47 15.76 4.72
N TYR A 214 -3.06 17.01 4.92
CA TYR A 214 -1.85 17.38 5.64
C TYR A 214 -2.15 18.57 6.55
N GLN A 215 -1.68 18.53 7.79
CA GLN A 215 -1.85 19.57 8.81
C GLN A 215 -0.52 20.31 9.06
N ASP A 216 -0.60 21.56 9.50
CA ASP A 216 0.57 22.40 9.79
C ASP A 216 1.48 21.84 10.90
N ASP A 217 0.95 20.96 11.75
CA ASP A 217 1.69 20.24 12.79
C ASP A 217 2.46 19.01 12.27
N GLY A 218 2.44 18.79 10.95
CA GLY A 218 3.18 17.72 10.26
C GLY A 218 2.44 16.39 10.18
N PHE A 219 1.19 16.31 10.65
CA PHE A 219 0.38 15.10 10.53
C PHE A 219 -0.30 15.02 9.16
N ALA A 220 -0.29 13.82 8.57
CA ALA A 220 -0.96 13.50 7.33
C ALA A 220 -2.00 12.38 7.51
N SER A 221 -3.02 12.36 6.68
CA SER A 221 -4.02 11.29 6.63
C SER A 221 -4.35 10.92 5.19
N VAL A 222 -4.68 9.65 4.99
CA VAL A 222 -5.25 9.12 3.73
C VAL A 222 -6.73 8.75 3.92
N GLY A 223 -7.34 9.20 5.02
CA GLY A 223 -8.76 8.96 5.33
C GLY A 223 -9.08 7.57 5.89
N ASP A 224 -8.08 6.71 6.07
CA ASP A 224 -8.26 5.42 6.74
C ASP A 224 -8.73 5.64 8.19
N ARG A 225 -9.61 4.75 8.63
CA ARG A 225 -10.20 4.75 9.97
C ARG A 225 -9.51 3.74 10.85
N GLY A 226 -9.47 4.03 12.14
CA GLY A 226 -8.87 3.11 13.10
C GLY A 226 -8.99 3.53 14.54
N VAL A 227 -8.48 2.65 15.39
CA VAL A 227 -8.38 2.83 16.85
C VAL A 227 -6.91 2.71 17.23
N LEU A 228 -6.44 3.60 18.09
CA LEU A 228 -5.08 3.59 18.63
C LEU A 228 -5.14 3.44 20.16
N GLN A 229 -4.38 2.49 20.71
CA GLN A 229 -4.18 2.34 22.16
C GLN A 229 -2.70 2.16 22.45
N GLY A 230 -2.07 3.19 23.03
CA GLY A 230 -0.61 3.24 23.13
C GLY A 230 0.00 3.22 21.72
N ASP A 231 0.85 2.24 21.45
CA ASP A 231 1.45 1.98 20.14
C ASP A 231 0.65 0.99 19.28
N ARG A 232 -0.42 0.37 19.80
CA ARG A 232 -1.21 -0.63 19.06
C ARG A 232 -2.27 0.04 18.19
N LEU A 233 -2.26 -0.29 16.90
CA LEU A 233 -3.14 0.29 15.89
C LEU A 233 -4.06 -0.77 15.29
N TRP A 234 -5.37 -0.52 15.29
CA TRP A 234 -6.35 -1.31 14.54
C TRP A 234 -6.90 -0.47 13.39
N VAL A 235 -6.69 -0.93 12.17
CA VAL A 235 -7.20 -0.28 10.95
C VAL A 235 -8.54 -0.90 10.60
N THR A 236 -9.59 -0.08 10.52
CA THR A 236 -10.98 -0.53 10.30
C THR A 236 -11.47 -0.27 8.88
N GLY A 237 -10.55 0.01 7.96
CA GLY A 237 -10.85 0.33 6.56
C GLY A 237 -11.02 1.83 6.32
N ARG A 238 -11.55 2.18 5.16
CA ARG A 238 -11.63 3.57 4.69
C ARG A 238 -13.01 3.86 4.12
N GLU A 239 -13.62 4.93 4.61
CA GLU A 239 -14.95 5.35 4.16
C GLU A 239 -14.97 5.66 2.66
N GLY A 240 -16.00 5.18 1.96
CA GLY A 240 -16.18 5.43 0.53
C GLY A 240 -15.20 4.68 -0.37
N SER A 241 -14.45 3.70 0.15
CA SER A 241 -13.58 2.84 -0.64
C SER A 241 -13.61 1.41 -0.11
N ILE A 242 -13.24 0.46 -0.96
CA ILE A 242 -13.00 -0.94 -0.58
C ILE A 242 -11.58 -1.32 -0.98
N THR A 243 -10.96 -2.28 -0.29
CA THR A 243 -9.72 -2.90 -0.76
C THR A 243 -10.00 -4.30 -1.27
N THR A 244 -9.74 -4.54 -2.56
CA THR A 244 -9.94 -5.83 -3.20
C THR A 244 -8.65 -6.28 -3.87
N GLY A 245 -8.12 -7.42 -3.44
CA GLY A 245 -6.88 -7.99 -3.97
C GLY A 245 -5.64 -7.10 -3.77
N GLY A 246 -5.61 -6.25 -2.75
CA GLY A 246 -4.53 -5.27 -2.53
C GLY A 246 -4.64 -3.98 -3.35
N VAL A 247 -5.78 -3.78 -4.01
CA VAL A 247 -6.10 -2.56 -4.77
C VAL A 247 -7.23 -1.82 -4.06
N THR A 248 -6.98 -0.56 -3.68
CA THR A 248 -8.01 0.30 -3.10
C THR A 248 -8.87 0.91 -4.20
N VAL A 249 -10.17 0.65 -4.17
CA VAL A 249 -11.16 1.14 -5.13
C VAL A 249 -12.03 2.20 -4.47
N GLU A 250 -12.05 3.41 -5.04
CA GLU A 250 -12.96 4.45 -4.60
C GLU A 250 -14.36 4.18 -5.15
N LEU A 251 -15.34 4.14 -4.25
CA LEU A 251 -16.71 3.81 -4.60
C LEU A 251 -17.42 4.99 -5.27
N ALA A 252 -17.09 6.25 -4.94
CA ALA A 252 -17.81 7.40 -5.47
C ALA A 252 -17.66 7.59 -7.00
N PRO A 253 -16.44 7.56 -7.60
CA PRO A 253 -16.29 7.64 -9.06
C PRO A 253 -16.94 6.44 -9.78
N LEU A 254 -16.89 5.27 -9.16
CA LEU A 254 -17.48 4.06 -9.70
C LEU A 254 -19.02 4.11 -9.65
N ARG A 255 -19.58 4.55 -8.53
CA ARG A 255 -21.02 4.77 -8.36
C ARG A 255 -21.53 5.75 -9.40
N ALA A 256 -20.82 6.86 -9.64
CA ALA A 256 -21.20 7.83 -10.67
C ALA A 256 -21.31 7.18 -12.06
N ARG A 257 -20.34 6.34 -12.45
CA ARG A 257 -20.36 5.62 -13.73
C ARG A 257 -21.47 4.58 -13.81
N LEU A 258 -21.67 3.79 -12.76
CA LEU A 258 -22.74 2.79 -12.73
C LEU A 258 -24.11 3.45 -12.75
N GLN A 259 -24.24 4.64 -12.15
CA GLN A 259 -25.48 5.39 -12.10
C GLN A 259 -25.90 5.92 -13.47
N GLU A 260 -24.97 6.07 -14.43
CA GLU A 260 -25.28 6.41 -15.82
C GLU A 260 -26.05 5.29 -16.55
N VAL A 261 -25.96 4.05 -16.06
CA VAL A 261 -26.57 2.85 -16.68
C VAL A 261 -27.81 2.41 -15.90
N ALA A 262 -27.89 2.69 -14.60
CA ALA A 262 -29.03 2.34 -13.76
C ALA A 262 -30.19 3.34 -13.89
N ALA A 263 -31.42 2.84 -13.97
CA ALA A 263 -32.62 3.66 -13.91
C ALA A 263 -33.04 4.00 -12.47
N GLY A 264 -32.68 3.15 -11.50
CA GLY A 264 -32.93 3.33 -10.07
C GLY A 264 -31.71 3.85 -9.31
N GLU A 265 -31.89 4.01 -7.99
CA GLU A 265 -30.80 4.34 -7.09
C GLU A 265 -29.93 3.09 -6.87
N LEU A 266 -28.62 3.30 -6.82
CA LEU A 266 -27.67 2.26 -6.44
C LEU A 266 -26.73 2.70 -5.33
N HIS A 267 -26.38 1.73 -4.48
CA HIS A 267 -25.43 1.87 -3.39
C HIS A 267 -24.35 0.79 -3.53
N LEU A 268 -23.10 1.22 -3.50
CA LEU A 268 -21.95 0.31 -3.50
C LEU A 268 -21.46 0.10 -2.08
N VAL A 269 -21.17 -1.15 -1.73
CA VAL A 269 -20.67 -1.55 -0.42
C VAL A 269 -19.54 -2.56 -0.57
N GLY A 270 -18.60 -2.56 0.37
CA GLY A 270 -17.65 -3.65 0.53
C GLY A 270 -18.28 -4.81 1.28
N ILE A 271 -18.20 -6.01 0.72
CA ILE A 271 -18.59 -7.25 1.38
C ILE A 271 -17.30 -7.97 1.76
N PRO A 272 -17.06 -8.27 3.05
CA PRO A 272 -15.87 -9.00 3.48
C PRO A 272 -15.71 -10.34 2.73
N HIS A 273 -14.51 -10.60 2.21
CA HIS A 273 -14.18 -11.83 1.49
C HIS A 273 -12.85 -12.41 1.99
N PRO A 274 -12.79 -13.71 2.33
CA PRO A 274 -11.64 -14.31 3.00
C PRO A 274 -10.33 -14.29 2.20
N VAL A 275 -10.41 -14.19 0.86
CA VAL A 275 -9.23 -14.26 -0.03
C VAL A 275 -8.77 -12.89 -0.52
N VAL A 276 -9.69 -11.98 -0.81
CA VAL A 276 -9.37 -10.73 -1.52
C VAL A 276 -9.59 -9.49 -0.66
N GLY A 277 -9.85 -9.64 0.64
CA GLY A 277 -10.20 -8.52 1.53
C GLY A 277 -11.68 -8.23 1.43
N GLU A 278 -12.09 -7.54 0.37
CA GLU A 278 -13.49 -7.22 0.08
C GLU A 278 -13.86 -7.55 -1.38
N VAL A 279 -15.12 -7.91 -1.60
CA VAL A 279 -15.74 -7.87 -2.94
C VAL A 279 -16.77 -6.74 -2.97
N MET A 280 -16.99 -6.17 -4.14
CA MET A 280 -17.97 -5.10 -4.30
C MET A 280 -19.38 -5.67 -4.35
N GLY A 281 -20.21 -5.28 -3.40
CA GLY A 281 -21.66 -5.42 -3.46
C GLY A 281 -22.29 -4.18 -4.09
N CYS A 282 -23.34 -4.39 -4.88
CA CYS A 282 -24.19 -3.33 -5.40
C CYS A 282 -25.64 -3.59 -4.95
N ALA A 283 -26.18 -2.73 -4.10
CA ALA A 283 -27.58 -2.73 -3.71
C ALA A 283 -28.36 -1.78 -4.62
N LEU A 284 -29.49 -2.26 -5.16
CA LEU A 284 -30.27 -1.56 -6.18
C LEU A 284 -31.68 -1.29 -5.65
N SER A 285 -32.25 -0.13 -5.95
CA SER A 285 -33.65 0.17 -5.63
C SER A 285 -34.63 -0.42 -6.64
N ARG A 286 -34.13 -0.85 -7.82
CA ARG A 286 -34.91 -1.52 -8.86
C ARG A 286 -34.24 -2.83 -9.28
N ALA A 287 -35.01 -3.90 -9.36
CA ALA A 287 -34.51 -5.21 -9.81
C ALA A 287 -34.14 -5.20 -11.31
N ASP A 288 -34.82 -4.38 -12.12
CA ASP A 288 -34.57 -4.27 -13.56
C ASP A 288 -33.15 -3.77 -13.89
N ASP A 289 -32.48 -3.10 -12.94
CA ASP A 289 -31.11 -2.60 -13.12
C ASP A 289 -30.04 -3.71 -13.03
N ILE A 290 -30.40 -4.93 -12.59
CA ILE A 290 -29.45 -6.04 -12.44
C ILE A 290 -28.79 -6.41 -13.78
N GLU A 291 -29.57 -6.53 -14.85
CA GLU A 291 -29.07 -6.99 -16.15
C GLU A 291 -28.22 -5.93 -16.88
N PRO A 292 -28.63 -4.65 -16.95
CA PRO A 292 -27.78 -3.57 -17.46
C PRO A 292 -26.46 -3.43 -16.68
N LEU A 293 -26.47 -3.56 -15.35
CA LEU A 293 -25.26 -3.42 -14.55
C LEU A 293 -24.35 -4.67 -14.62
N ARG A 294 -24.91 -5.87 -14.79
CA ARG A 294 -24.11 -7.08 -15.04
C ARG A 294 -23.41 -7.05 -16.38
N SER A 295 -24.04 -6.47 -17.41
CA SER A 295 -23.41 -6.34 -18.73
C SER A 295 -22.32 -5.26 -18.79
N TRP A 296 -22.25 -4.39 -17.77
CA TRP A 296 -21.18 -3.42 -17.59
C TRP A 296 -19.90 -4.02 -16.96
N ALA A 297 -20.05 -5.03 -16.09
CA ALA A 297 -18.97 -5.68 -15.34
C ALA A 297 -18.16 -6.67 -16.18
#